data_AF-G0AIQ5-F1
#
_entry.id   AF-G0AIQ5-F1
#
_cell.length_a   1.000
_cell.length_b   1.000
_cell.length_c   1.000
_cell.angle_alpha   90.00
_cell.angle_beta   90.00
_cell.angle_gamma   90.00
#
_symmetry.space_group_name_H-M   'P 1'
#
loop_
_entity.id
_entity.type
_entity.pdbx_description
1 polymer ?
#
loop_
_entity_poly.entity_id
_entity_poly.type
_entity_poly.pdbx_seq_one_letter_code
_entity_poly.pdbx_strand_id
1 'polypeptide(L)'
;MEKHVQANPIIPWLGGKRRLADKLIPLFPPHECYVEVFCGGAALYFLRPVPAHTEVINDINGDLVNLYRVVQHHTEEFVRQFKWAISSRQIFKWQQAVNSETLTDIQRAARFYYLQQHAFSGKVVGQHFGTATTGPAINLCRIEENLSAAHLRLAGTYVENLPWLECMKRYDRPHSFFYLDPPY
;
A
#
# COMPACT_ATOMS: atom_id res chain seq x y z
N MET A 1 3.93 -28.09 6.39
CA MET A 1 3.19 -26.82 6.49
C MET A 1 4.14 -25.71 6.09
N GLU A 2 4.04 -25.20 4.87
CA GLU A 2 4.77 -23.99 4.48
C GLU A 2 4.35 -22.86 5.41
N LYS A 3 5.32 -22.21 6.06
CA LYS A 3 5.07 -20.95 6.75
C LYS A 3 4.74 -19.93 5.66
N HIS A 4 3.46 -19.63 5.47
CA HIS A 4 3.08 -18.46 4.69
C HIS A 4 3.79 -17.24 5.27
N VAL A 5 4.64 -16.60 4.47
CA VAL A 5 5.30 -15.36 4.85
C VAL A 5 4.21 -14.31 5.01
N GLN A 6 3.90 -13.94 6.25
CA GLN A 6 2.83 -12.99 6.54
C GLN A 6 3.26 -11.59 6.12
N ALA A 7 2.65 -11.08 5.04
CA ALA A 7 2.86 -9.71 4.60
C ALA A 7 2.06 -8.72 5.46
N ASN A 8 2.58 -7.51 5.60
CA ASN A 8 1.89 -6.42 6.28
C ASN A 8 1.65 -5.27 5.29
N PRO A 9 0.63 -4.41 5.55
CA PRO A 9 0.46 -3.17 4.81
C PRO A 9 1.76 -2.36 4.78
N ILE A 10 2.18 -1.98 3.58
CA ILE A 10 3.49 -1.35 3.37
C ILE A 10 3.52 0.13 3.75
N ILE A 11 2.36 0.78 3.86
CA ILE A 11 2.24 2.20 4.24
C ILE A 11 1.15 2.41 5.30
N PRO A 12 1.30 3.42 6.16
CA PRO A 12 0.18 3.96 6.92
C PRO A 12 -0.86 4.56 5.97
N TRP A 13 -2.13 4.28 6.26
CA TRP A 13 -3.25 4.83 5.48
C TRP A 13 -4.39 5.23 6.40
N LEU A 14 -4.92 6.44 6.20
CA LEU A 14 -6.12 6.88 6.90
C LEU A 14 -7.31 5.99 6.50
N GLY A 15 -8.07 5.51 7.48
CA GLY A 15 -9.18 4.59 7.25
C GLY A 15 -8.79 3.12 7.13
N GLY A 16 -7.50 2.78 7.21
CA GLY A 16 -7.01 1.41 7.09
C GLY A 16 -7.67 0.42 8.06
N LYS A 17 -8.22 -0.67 7.51
CA LYS A 17 -9.04 -1.66 8.24
C LYS A 17 -8.25 -2.73 9.00
N ARG A 18 -6.96 -2.49 9.27
CA ARG A 18 -6.08 -3.44 9.99
C ARG A 18 -6.67 -3.91 11.33
N ARG A 19 -7.25 -3.01 12.12
CA ARG A 19 -7.87 -3.35 13.42
C ARG A 19 -9.21 -4.10 13.30
N LEU A 20 -9.81 -4.10 12.12
CA LEU A 20 -11.08 -4.77 11.83
C LEU A 20 -10.90 -6.05 11.00
N ALA A 21 -9.67 -6.36 10.56
CA ALA A 21 -9.37 -7.49 9.69
C ALA A 21 -9.89 -8.81 10.27
N ASP A 22 -9.62 -9.08 11.56
CA ASP A 22 -10.04 -10.30 12.25
C ASP A 22 -11.57 -10.46 12.34
N LYS A 23 -12.31 -9.36 12.20
CA LYS A 23 -13.79 -9.37 12.20
C LYS A 23 -14.38 -9.42 10.80
N LEU A 24 -13.74 -8.78 9.83
CA LEU A 24 -14.25 -8.66 8.46
C LEU A 24 -13.91 -9.88 7.61
N ILE A 25 -12.68 -10.38 7.68
CA ILE A 25 -12.22 -11.49 6.83
C ILE A 25 -13.08 -12.76 7.02
N PRO A 26 -13.49 -13.16 8.24
CA PRO A 26 -14.37 -14.31 8.43
C PRO A 26 -15.77 -14.16 7.80
N LEU A 27 -16.20 -12.94 7.48
CA LEU A 27 -17.50 -12.66 6.87
C LEU A 27 -17.45 -12.65 5.34
N PHE A 28 -16.27 -12.83 4.73
CA PHE A 28 -16.15 -12.83 3.28
C PHE A 28 -16.79 -14.10 2.71
N PRO A 29 -17.67 -13.98 1.70
CA PRO A 29 -18.28 -15.15 1.06
C PRO A 29 -17.21 -15.95 0.31
N PRO A 30 -17.45 -17.22 -0.04
CA PRO A 30 -16.58 -17.95 -0.96
C PRO A 30 -16.44 -17.21 -2.31
N HIS A 31 -15.21 -17.15 -2.83
CA HIS A 31 -14.90 -16.47 -4.09
C HIS A 31 -13.61 -17.01 -4.70
N GLU A 32 -13.47 -16.86 -6.02
CA GLU A 32 -12.23 -17.17 -6.76
C GLU A 32 -11.47 -15.89 -7.11
N CYS A 33 -12.20 -14.80 -7.37
CA CYS A 33 -11.65 -13.49 -7.65
C CYS A 33 -11.97 -12.54 -6.48
N TYR A 34 -10.93 -11.92 -5.92
CA TYR A 34 -11.06 -10.91 -4.88
C TYR A 34 -10.68 -9.54 -5.42
N VAL A 35 -11.54 -8.54 -5.22
CA VAL A 35 -11.32 -7.18 -5.71
C VAL A 35 -11.47 -6.19 -4.55
N GLU A 36 -10.38 -5.52 -4.16
CA GLU A 36 -10.45 -4.32 -3.33
C GLU A 36 -10.56 -3.09 -4.23
N VAL A 37 -11.78 -2.53 -4.31
CA VAL A 37 -12.09 -1.43 -5.24
C VAL A 37 -11.47 -0.09 -4.80
N PHE A 38 -11.35 0.08 -3.48
CA PHE A 38 -10.74 1.25 -2.82
C PHE A 38 -9.68 0.73 -1.85
N CYS A 39 -8.56 0.23 -2.38
CA CYS A 39 -7.61 -0.52 -1.57
C CYS A 39 -6.94 0.37 -0.51
N GLY A 40 -6.65 1.64 -0.80
CA GLY A 40 -5.89 2.48 0.10
C GLY A 40 -4.59 1.80 0.53
N GLY A 41 -4.38 1.60 1.83
CA GLY A 41 -3.25 0.82 2.36
C GLY A 41 -3.30 -0.70 2.11
N ALA A 42 -4.34 -1.20 1.43
CA ALA A 42 -4.62 -2.60 1.11
C ALA A 42 -4.60 -3.53 2.34
N ALA A 43 -5.20 -3.05 3.44
CA ALA A 43 -5.06 -3.69 4.74
C ALA A 43 -5.65 -5.11 4.77
N LEU A 44 -6.82 -5.33 4.19
CA LEU A 44 -7.44 -6.65 4.21
C LEU A 44 -6.73 -7.58 3.23
N TYR A 45 -6.40 -7.10 2.03
CA TYR A 45 -5.58 -7.80 1.05
C TYR A 45 -4.29 -8.41 1.65
N PHE A 46 -3.48 -7.62 2.38
CA PHE A 46 -2.25 -8.12 3.00
C PHE A 46 -2.50 -9.05 4.18
N LEU A 47 -3.56 -8.82 4.96
CA LEU A 47 -3.85 -9.56 6.19
C LEU A 47 -4.69 -10.83 5.96
N ARG A 48 -5.23 -11.03 4.76
CA ARG A 48 -5.93 -12.26 4.39
C ARG A 48 -4.97 -13.47 4.48
N PRO A 49 -5.30 -14.49 5.28
CA PRO A 49 -4.41 -15.63 5.50
C PRO A 49 -4.29 -16.53 4.26
N VAL A 50 -5.36 -16.58 3.46
CA VAL A 50 -5.42 -17.37 2.23
C VAL A 50 -5.79 -16.43 1.07
N PRO A 51 -4.88 -16.20 0.12
CA PRO A 51 -5.15 -15.45 -1.09
C PRO A 51 -6.27 -16.09 -1.92
N ALA A 52 -7.02 -15.29 -2.68
CA ALA A 52 -7.91 -15.83 -3.70
C ALA A 52 -7.09 -16.30 -4.92
N HIS A 53 -7.70 -17.08 -5.81
CA HIS A 53 -7.02 -17.51 -7.05
C HIS A 53 -6.64 -16.32 -7.93
N THR A 54 -7.51 -15.31 -7.98
CA THR A 54 -7.25 -14.04 -8.65
C THR A 54 -7.48 -12.90 -7.69
N GLU A 55 -6.55 -11.95 -7.63
CA GLU A 55 -6.65 -10.81 -6.74
C GLU A 55 -6.35 -9.52 -7.47
N VAL A 56 -7.17 -8.51 -7.17
CA VAL A 56 -7.13 -7.19 -7.76
C VAL A 56 -7.15 -6.16 -6.65
N ILE A 57 -6.21 -5.22 -6.71
CA ILE A 57 -6.26 -4.01 -5.89
C ILE A 57 -6.41 -2.81 -6.82
N ASN A 58 -7.32 -1.91 -6.47
CA ASN A 58 -7.60 -0.69 -7.22
C ASN A 58 -7.63 0.51 -6.29
N ASP A 59 -7.07 1.63 -6.74
CA ASP A 59 -7.29 2.93 -6.13
C ASP A 59 -7.24 4.03 -7.20
N ILE A 60 -7.91 5.15 -6.95
CA ILE A 60 -7.86 6.30 -7.86
C ILE A 60 -6.55 7.08 -7.70
N ASN A 61 -5.89 6.96 -6.54
CA ASN A 61 -4.63 7.63 -6.26
C ASN A 61 -3.48 6.99 -7.04
N GLY A 62 -3.04 7.67 -8.10
CA GLY A 62 -1.96 7.21 -8.97
C GLY A 62 -0.59 7.05 -8.27
N ASP A 63 -0.28 7.85 -7.25
CA ASP A 63 0.98 7.70 -6.49
C ASP A 63 0.98 6.43 -5.65
N LEU A 64 -0.17 6.09 -5.07
CA LEU A 64 -0.38 4.85 -4.33
C LEU A 64 -0.28 3.63 -5.24
N VAL A 65 -0.95 3.66 -6.38
CA VAL A 65 -0.88 2.58 -7.37
C VAL A 65 0.55 2.44 -7.93
N ASN A 66 1.22 3.56 -8.19
CA ASN A 66 2.62 3.56 -8.61
C ASN A 66 3.53 2.89 -7.56
N LEU A 67 3.31 3.17 -6.25
CA LEU A 67 4.03 2.49 -5.18
C LEU A 67 3.84 0.96 -5.23
N TYR A 68 2.60 0.48 -5.35
CA TYR A 68 2.35 -0.96 -5.43
C TYR A 68 3.01 -1.61 -6.64
N ARG A 69 2.93 -0.98 -7.81
CA ARG A 69 3.59 -1.48 -9.04
C ARG A 69 5.11 -1.52 -8.91
N VAL A 70 5.71 -0.48 -8.32
CA VAL A 70 7.17 -0.43 -8.09
C VAL A 70 7.60 -1.49 -7.08
N VAL A 71 6.88 -1.70 -5.99
CA VAL A 71 7.18 -2.78 -5.04
C VAL A 71 6.88 -4.16 -5.64
N GLN A 72 6.01 -4.27 -6.63
CA GLN A 72 5.78 -5.54 -7.33
C GLN A 72 6.93 -5.88 -8.29
N HIS A 73 7.50 -4.90 -8.99
CA HIS A 73 8.43 -5.16 -10.11
C HIS A 73 9.88 -4.71 -9.88
N HIS A 74 10.12 -3.77 -8.97
CA HIS A 74 11.40 -3.06 -8.79
C HIS A 74 11.73 -2.86 -7.29
N THR A 75 11.45 -3.87 -6.47
CA THR A 75 11.63 -3.80 -5.01
C THR A 75 13.06 -3.44 -4.61
N GLU A 76 14.05 -4.01 -5.29
CA GLU A 76 15.46 -3.76 -4.98
C GLU A 76 15.83 -2.30 -5.27
N GLU A 77 15.47 -1.77 -6.44
CA GLU A 77 15.72 -0.38 -6.80
C GLU A 77 14.98 0.61 -5.89
N PHE A 78 13.77 0.24 -5.46
CA PHE A 78 12.99 0.99 -4.49
C PHE A 78 13.69 1.03 -3.13
N VAL A 79 14.09 -0.11 -2.57
CA VAL A 79 14.81 -0.20 -1.29
C VAL A 79 16.11 0.59 -1.34
N ARG A 80 16.84 0.55 -2.47
CA ARG A 80 18.08 1.30 -2.67
C ARG A 80 17.92 2.82 -2.52
N GLN A 81 16.72 3.38 -2.75
CA GLN A 81 16.46 4.81 -2.51
C GLN A 81 16.63 5.22 -1.05
N PHE A 82 16.51 4.26 -0.12
CA PHE A 82 16.48 4.52 1.32
C PHE A 82 17.77 4.14 2.06
N LYS A 83 18.78 3.61 1.36
CA LYS A 83 20.05 3.14 1.96
C LYS A 83 20.73 4.18 2.86
N TRP A 84 20.61 5.45 2.50
CA TRP A 84 21.20 6.59 3.23
C TRP A 84 20.16 7.62 3.64
N ALA A 85 18.87 7.27 3.56
CA ALA A 85 17.80 8.18 3.90
C ALA A 85 17.74 8.37 5.43
N ILE A 86 17.48 9.60 5.85
CA ILE A 86 17.28 9.95 7.25
C ILE A 86 15.87 10.47 7.47
N SER A 87 15.34 10.24 8.66
CA SER A 87 14.09 10.87 9.11
C SER A 87 14.38 12.32 9.50
N SER A 88 13.90 13.28 8.70
CA SER A 88 14.14 14.70 8.91
C SER A 88 12.95 15.54 8.45
N ARG A 89 12.55 16.49 9.31
CA ARG A 89 11.51 17.46 8.99
C ARG A 89 11.89 18.33 7.78
N GLN A 90 13.18 18.63 7.61
CA GLN A 90 13.66 19.42 6.48
C GLN A 90 13.54 18.62 5.17
N ILE A 91 13.98 17.36 5.18
CA ILE A 91 13.84 16.47 4.01
C ILE A 91 12.37 16.28 3.66
N PHE A 92 11.50 16.09 4.65
CA PHE A 92 10.06 15.99 4.42
C PHE A 92 9.50 17.21 3.68
N LYS A 93 9.83 18.43 4.12
CA LYS A 93 9.42 19.66 3.42
C LYS A 93 9.96 19.73 2.00
N TRP A 94 11.22 19.32 1.79
CA TRP A 94 11.78 19.26 0.44
C TRP A 94 11.03 18.28 -0.44
N GLN A 95 10.75 17.07 0.06
CA GLN A 95 9.96 16.07 -0.68
C GLN A 95 8.55 16.60 -1.01
N GLN A 96 7.89 17.33 -0.10
CA GLN A 96 6.61 17.97 -0.39
C GLN A 96 6.71 18.98 -1.55
N ALA A 97 7.80 19.74 -1.62
CA ALA A 97 8.01 20.76 -2.64
C ALA A 97 8.47 20.21 -4.01
N VAL A 98 8.92 18.96 -4.08
CA VAL A 98 9.33 18.34 -5.35
C VAL A 98 8.14 18.20 -6.29
N ASN A 99 8.30 18.62 -7.54
CA ASN A 99 7.37 18.30 -8.61
C ASN A 99 7.46 16.80 -8.94
N SER A 100 6.40 16.05 -8.66
CA SER A 100 6.36 14.60 -8.90
C SER A 100 6.38 14.22 -10.38
N GLU A 101 5.98 15.12 -11.28
CA GLU A 101 5.94 14.86 -12.72
C GLU A 101 7.34 14.75 -13.35
N THR A 102 8.36 15.30 -12.68
CA THR A 102 9.75 15.24 -13.16
C THR A 102 10.48 14.00 -12.67
N LEU A 103 9.83 13.14 -11.88
CA LEU A 103 10.45 11.97 -11.26
C LEU A 103 10.18 10.70 -12.08
N THR A 104 11.13 9.76 -12.00
CA THR A 104 10.84 8.38 -12.46
C THR A 104 9.81 7.72 -11.54
N ASP A 105 9.17 6.64 -12.00
CA ASP A 105 8.20 5.90 -11.20
C ASP A 105 8.79 5.42 -9.85
N ILE A 106 10.04 4.96 -9.85
CA ILE A 106 10.74 4.53 -8.62
C ILE A 106 10.96 5.72 -7.67
N GLN A 107 11.41 6.86 -8.20
CA GLN A 107 11.61 8.06 -7.39
C GLN A 107 10.29 8.60 -6.83
N ARG A 108 9.23 8.60 -7.65
CA ARG A 108 7.89 9.01 -7.24
C ARG A 108 7.32 8.10 -6.16
N ALA A 109 7.47 6.78 -6.30
CA ALA A 109 7.10 5.80 -5.28
C ALA A 109 7.89 6.02 -3.98
N ALA A 110 9.21 6.21 -4.06
CA ALA A 110 10.06 6.43 -2.89
C ALA A 110 9.72 7.74 -2.17
N ARG A 111 9.49 8.83 -2.92
CA ARG A 111 8.98 10.10 -2.39
C ARG A 111 7.65 9.89 -1.65
N PHE A 112 6.67 9.27 -2.31
CA PHE A 112 5.34 9.04 -1.75
C PHE A 112 5.41 8.19 -0.47
N TYR A 113 6.19 7.12 -0.49
CA TYR A 113 6.44 6.27 0.67
C TYR A 113 7.09 7.05 1.83
N TYR A 114 8.14 7.84 1.55
CA TYR A 114 8.79 8.67 2.57
C TYR A 114 7.79 9.61 3.24
N LEU A 115 6.97 10.30 2.44
CA LEU A 115 5.94 11.20 2.94
C LEU A 115 4.90 10.45 3.79
N GLN A 116 4.38 9.32 3.31
CA GLN A 116 3.37 8.55 4.05
C GLN A 116 3.90 8.00 5.39
N GLN A 117 5.14 7.53 5.44
CA GLN A 117 5.75 7.00 6.67
C GLN A 117 6.00 8.09 7.72
N HIS A 118 6.27 9.32 7.29
CA HIS A 118 6.58 10.43 8.20
C HIS A 118 5.40 11.39 8.42
N ALA A 119 4.31 11.25 7.68
CA ALA A 119 3.13 12.09 7.85
C ALA A 119 2.40 11.74 9.14
N PHE A 120 2.04 12.75 9.93
CA PHE A 120 1.18 12.58 11.10
C PHE A 120 -0.14 11.93 10.68
N SER A 121 -0.48 10.81 11.35
CA SER A 121 -1.69 10.02 11.08
C SER A 121 -1.80 9.45 9.66
N GLY A 122 -0.69 9.37 8.89
CA GLY A 122 -0.70 8.79 7.55
C GLY A 122 -1.59 9.51 6.53
N LYS A 123 -1.81 10.82 6.73
CA LYS A 123 -2.60 11.65 5.81
C LYS A 123 -1.89 11.81 4.46
N VAL A 124 -2.65 11.83 3.37
CA VAL A 124 -2.14 12.13 2.03
C VAL A 124 -2.26 13.63 1.71
N VAL A 125 -3.33 14.28 2.19
CA VAL A 125 -3.61 15.72 2.01
C VAL A 125 -3.42 16.45 3.33
N GLY A 126 -2.88 17.67 3.29
CA GLY A 126 -2.60 18.45 4.50
C GLY A 126 -1.54 17.79 5.39
N GLN A 127 -0.52 17.22 4.75
CA GLN A 127 0.54 16.48 5.41
C GLN A 127 1.42 17.36 6.30
N HIS A 128 1.63 16.92 7.54
CA HIS A 128 2.60 17.48 8.47
C HIS A 128 3.55 16.40 8.96
N PHE A 129 4.82 16.74 9.13
CA PHE A 129 5.82 15.80 9.66
C PHE A 129 5.49 15.42 11.11
N GLY A 130 5.21 14.14 11.33
CA GLY A 130 4.87 13.53 12.61
C GLY A 130 6.12 13.11 13.38
N THR A 131 6.04 13.23 14.71
CA THR A 131 7.07 12.78 15.66
C THR A 131 6.38 12.22 16.89
N ALA A 132 6.99 11.25 17.56
CA ALA A 132 6.54 10.74 18.83
C ALA A 132 7.71 10.72 19.82
N THR A 133 7.42 11.01 21.10
CA THR A 133 8.36 10.85 22.21
C THR A 133 8.20 9.48 22.91
N THR A 134 7.18 8.72 22.51
CA THR A 134 6.77 7.46 23.12
C THR A 134 7.18 6.23 22.32
N GLY A 135 7.94 6.41 21.23
CA GLY A 135 8.39 5.31 20.38
C GLY A 135 9.49 5.75 19.42
N PRO A 136 10.21 4.78 18.83
CA PRO A 136 11.27 5.08 17.89
C PRO A 136 10.70 5.68 16.59
N ALA A 137 11.52 6.49 15.93
CA ALA A 137 11.25 6.89 14.55
C ALA A 137 11.29 5.66 13.61
N ILE A 138 10.72 5.79 12.41
CA ILE A 138 10.79 4.74 11.41
C ILE A 138 12.25 4.42 11.06
N ASN A 139 12.59 3.13 11.03
CA ASN A 139 13.89 2.67 10.58
C ASN A 139 13.86 2.39 9.08
N LEU A 140 14.25 3.39 8.28
CA LEU A 140 14.28 3.30 6.82
C LEU A 140 15.29 2.25 6.31
N CYS A 141 16.32 1.90 7.09
CA CYS A 141 17.31 0.89 6.71
C CYS A 141 16.78 -0.55 6.80
N ARG A 142 15.66 -0.78 7.50
CA ARG A 142 15.06 -2.11 7.69
C ARG A 142 13.75 -2.30 6.94
N ILE A 143 13.39 -1.39 6.04
CA ILE A 143 12.14 -1.49 5.26
C ILE A 143 12.14 -2.72 4.35
N GLU A 144 13.32 -3.20 3.94
CA GLU A 144 13.51 -4.37 3.09
C GLU A 144 12.88 -5.64 3.67
N GLU A 145 12.94 -5.82 5.00
CA GLU A 145 12.35 -6.97 5.69
C GLU A 145 10.82 -7.01 5.46
N ASN A 146 10.15 -5.86 5.60
CA ASN A 146 8.71 -5.75 5.39
C ASN A 146 8.33 -5.81 3.90
N LEU A 147 9.15 -5.20 3.05
CA LEU A 147 8.87 -5.10 1.62
C LEU A 147 9.12 -6.42 0.88
N SER A 148 10.05 -7.26 1.34
CA SER A 148 10.27 -8.59 0.76
C SER A 148 9.02 -9.46 0.84
N ALA A 149 8.35 -9.48 2.00
CA ALA A 149 7.10 -10.21 2.18
C ALA A 149 5.97 -9.62 1.32
N ALA A 150 5.88 -8.29 1.24
CA ALA A 150 4.87 -7.62 0.43
C ALA A 150 5.08 -7.84 -1.07
N HIS A 151 6.32 -7.82 -1.54
CA HIS A 151 6.71 -8.12 -2.91
C HIS A 151 6.23 -9.52 -3.34
N LEU A 152 6.54 -10.54 -2.52
CA LEU A 152 6.07 -11.90 -2.76
C LEU A 152 4.54 -12.00 -2.71
N ARG A 153 3.90 -11.29 -1.79
CA ARG A 153 2.43 -11.27 -1.66
C ARG A 153 1.76 -10.65 -2.88
N LEU A 154 2.36 -9.59 -3.45
CA LEU A 154 1.90 -8.89 -4.66
C LEU A 154 2.24 -9.66 -5.95
N ALA A 155 3.08 -10.70 -5.89
CA ALA A 155 3.40 -11.50 -7.05
C ALA A 155 2.12 -12.18 -7.58
N GLY A 156 1.66 -11.77 -8.77
CA GLY A 156 0.43 -12.28 -9.38
C GLY A 156 -0.83 -11.43 -9.13
N THR A 157 -0.73 -10.32 -8.40
CA THR A 157 -1.86 -9.40 -8.17
C THR A 157 -2.01 -8.41 -9.32
N TYR A 158 -3.23 -8.21 -9.79
CA TYR A 158 -3.54 -7.11 -10.70
C TYR A 158 -3.64 -5.80 -9.93
N VAL A 159 -2.81 -4.83 -10.31
CA VAL A 159 -2.82 -3.49 -9.71
C VAL A 159 -3.43 -2.51 -10.71
N GLU A 160 -4.62 -2.01 -10.40
CA GLU A 160 -5.40 -1.13 -11.27
C GLU A 160 -5.42 0.32 -10.75
N ASN A 161 -5.50 1.28 -11.67
CA ASN A 161 -5.70 2.70 -11.37
C ASN A 161 -6.92 3.21 -12.15
N LEU A 162 -8.11 2.79 -11.72
CA LEU A 162 -9.36 3.08 -12.41
C LEU A 162 -10.37 3.79 -11.50
N PRO A 163 -11.29 4.58 -12.08
CA PRO A 163 -12.53 4.92 -11.39
C PRO A 163 -13.22 3.66 -10.88
N TRP A 164 -13.73 3.70 -9.64
CA TRP A 164 -14.27 2.53 -8.95
C TRP A 164 -15.33 1.77 -9.77
N LEU A 165 -16.19 2.50 -10.49
CA LEU A 165 -17.27 1.90 -11.29
C LEU A 165 -16.71 1.14 -12.49
N GLU A 166 -15.62 1.61 -13.08
CA GLU A 166 -14.95 0.92 -14.18
C GLU A 166 -14.23 -0.34 -13.70
N CYS A 167 -13.56 -0.25 -12.54
CA CYS A 167 -12.97 -1.41 -11.88
C CYS A 167 -14.04 -2.49 -11.62
N MET A 168 -15.16 -2.12 -11.02
CA MET A 168 -16.25 -3.08 -10.77
C MET A 168 -16.75 -3.73 -12.05
N LYS A 169 -17.07 -2.95 -13.08
CA LYS A 169 -17.54 -3.46 -14.38
C LYS A 169 -16.55 -4.43 -15.02
N ARG A 170 -15.24 -4.16 -14.90
CA ARG A 170 -14.17 -4.98 -15.50
C ARG A 170 -14.14 -6.39 -14.90
N TYR A 171 -14.33 -6.50 -13.59
CA TYR A 171 -14.20 -7.75 -12.84
C TYR A 171 -15.53 -8.38 -12.44
N ASP A 172 -16.67 -7.83 -12.87
CA ASP A 172 -18.01 -8.32 -12.50
C ASP A 172 -18.26 -9.71 -13.07
N ARG A 173 -18.10 -10.74 -12.24
CA ARG A 173 -18.28 -12.16 -12.56
C ARG A 173 -18.95 -12.86 -11.39
N PRO A 174 -19.68 -13.97 -11.61
CA PRO A 174 -20.34 -14.71 -10.54
C PRO A 174 -19.42 -15.19 -9.41
N HIS A 175 -18.12 -15.37 -9.69
CA HIS A 175 -17.10 -15.82 -8.73
C HIS A 175 -16.28 -14.67 -8.12
N SER A 176 -16.64 -13.41 -8.40
CA SER A 176 -15.95 -12.22 -7.88
C SER A 176 -16.57 -11.73 -6.58
N PHE A 177 -15.75 -11.57 -5.55
CA PHE A 177 -16.10 -10.84 -4.35
C PHE A 177 -15.46 -9.45 -4.37
N PHE A 178 -16.31 -8.42 -4.27
CA PHE A 178 -15.89 -7.03 -4.20
C PHE A 178 -15.93 -6.54 -2.76
N TYR A 179 -14.79 -6.08 -2.25
CA TYR A 179 -14.71 -5.34 -1.01
C TYR A 179 -14.61 -3.83 -1.31
N LEU A 180 -15.58 -3.07 -0.79
CA LEU A 180 -15.68 -1.62 -0.99
C LEU A 180 -15.53 -0.91 0.35
N ASP A 181 -14.54 -0.01 0.42
CA ASP A 181 -14.28 0.86 1.56
C ASP A 181 -14.08 2.30 1.06
N PRO A 182 -15.14 2.95 0.54
CA PRO A 182 -15.04 4.29 -0.01
C PRO A 182 -14.74 5.32 1.11
N PRO A 183 -14.31 6.55 0.74
CA PRO A 183 -14.30 7.67 1.68
C PRO A 183 -15.69 7.83 2.35
N TYR A 184 -15.69 7.99 3.68
CA TYR A 184 -16.88 8.18 4.50
C TYR A 184 -17.49 9.59 4.35
#